data_AF-A0A347WDM6-F1
#
_entry.id   AF-A0A347WDM6-F1
#
_cell.length_a   1.000
_cell.length_b   1.000
_cell.length_c   1.000
_cell.angle_alpha   90.00
_cell.angle_beta   90.00
_cell.angle_gamma   90.00
#
_symmetry.space_group_name_H-M   'P 1'
#
loop_
_entity.id
_entity.type
_entity.pdbx_description
1 polymer ?
#
loop_
_entity_poly.entity_id
_entity_poly.type
_entity_poly.pdbx_seq_one_letter_code
_entity_poly.pdbx_strand_id
1 'polypeptide(L)'
;MGSPADTTPRLLPGERAGLALCSAFLLWANWVTPLWADDYCRTMPPHLATILRTVWGNYNFWTGRWFTTLVTFLFLDLHQYGSLAVFAVLNAGIFVFLVHVTVGMCRSAAGNPPVPSAILGLAQTVLVFLMLWWLPRTIGEVALWKTGAIGYLWPVAGEIWVLARILSRRTHMNAVQYGVVFLIATFLEPLSLLLTLFLTGTCIRAFRQGRAAPWALLCSHAAGTLVLGMAPGNYVRMRTMPPSPLTDRLDGLLGNLGSLFDPFWFPFVLLVGLGLFMGRKRLRFPDCLRGERAGYSRPWPWPIWHCCSCFRAQHWRHGCPSRPACFWHAT
;
A
#
# COMPACT_ATOMS: atom_id res chain seq x y z
N MET A 1 -5.04 -32.69 -13.03
CA MET A 1 -4.67 -32.16 -11.69
C MET A 1 -3.45 -31.28 -11.86
N GLY A 2 -3.64 -29.96 -11.87
CA GLY A 2 -2.52 -29.01 -11.97
C GLY A 2 -1.78 -28.92 -10.65
N SER A 3 -0.45 -29.03 -10.69
CA SER A 3 0.43 -28.84 -9.53
C SER A 3 0.10 -27.51 -8.83
N PRO A 4 0.00 -27.46 -7.49
CA PRO A 4 -0.17 -26.19 -6.78
C PRO A 4 1.03 -25.31 -7.11
N ALA A 5 0.77 -24.23 -7.85
CA ALA A 5 1.78 -23.22 -8.14
C ALA A 5 2.46 -22.83 -6.82
N ASP A 6 3.77 -23.01 -6.76
CA ASP A 6 4.64 -22.63 -5.65
C ASP A 6 4.31 -21.18 -5.25
N THR A 7 3.55 -21.04 -4.16
CA THR A 7 2.93 -19.78 -3.73
C THR A 7 3.89 -18.91 -2.92
N THR A 8 5.13 -19.37 -2.73
CA THR A 8 6.16 -18.55 -2.07
C THR A 8 6.55 -17.39 -3.00
N PRO A 9 6.40 -16.12 -2.56
CA PRO A 9 6.94 -15.00 -3.32
C PRO A 9 8.45 -15.18 -3.40
N ARG A 10 8.94 -15.59 -4.58
CA ARG A 10 10.37 -15.77 -4.81
C ARG A 10 11.04 -14.42 -4.76
N LEU A 11 11.93 -14.25 -3.78
CA LEU A 11 12.86 -13.13 -3.73
C LEU A 11 13.65 -13.07 -5.02
N LEU A 12 13.92 -11.86 -5.49
CA LEU A 12 14.66 -11.64 -6.72
C LEU A 12 16.13 -12.05 -6.54
N PRO A 13 16.81 -12.40 -7.64
CA PRO A 13 18.26 -12.52 -7.61
C PRO A 13 18.89 -11.25 -7.01
N GLY A 14 19.67 -11.39 -5.94
CA GLY A 14 20.36 -10.29 -5.26
C GLY A 14 19.51 -9.43 -4.30
N GLU A 15 18.19 -9.59 -4.26
CA GLU A 15 17.33 -8.85 -3.32
C GLU A 15 17.68 -9.18 -1.87
N ARG A 16 17.99 -10.45 -1.56
CA ARG A 16 18.45 -10.85 -0.22
C ARG A 16 19.68 -10.07 0.24
N ALA A 17 20.66 -9.91 -0.63
CA ALA A 17 21.87 -9.17 -0.32
C ALA A 17 21.56 -7.66 -0.16
N GLY A 18 20.69 -7.10 -1.00
CA GLY A 18 20.23 -5.72 -0.86
C GLY A 18 19.51 -5.47 0.47
N LEU A 19 18.56 -6.35 0.83
CA LEU A 19 17.83 -6.28 2.09
C LEU A 19 18.77 -6.47 3.29
N ALA A 20 19.78 -7.35 3.19
CA ALA A 20 20.79 -7.54 4.25
C ALA A 20 21.64 -6.28 4.47
N LEU A 21 22.07 -5.61 3.38
CA LEU A 21 22.78 -4.33 3.48
C LEU A 21 21.92 -3.24 4.12
N CYS A 22 20.65 -3.14 3.70
CA CYS A 22 19.70 -2.21 4.30
C CYS A 22 19.50 -2.51 5.79
N SER A 23 19.35 -3.80 6.14
CA SER A 23 19.19 -4.26 7.52
C SER A 23 20.39 -3.87 8.38
N ALA A 24 21.61 -4.12 7.89
CA ALA A 24 22.85 -3.80 8.61
C ALA A 24 22.98 -2.29 8.86
N PHE A 25 22.72 -1.46 7.84
CA PHE A 25 22.71 -0.01 7.99
C PHE A 25 21.65 0.46 9.01
N LEU A 26 20.43 -0.05 8.90
CA LEU A 26 19.31 0.34 9.78
C LEU A 26 19.54 -0.09 11.23
N LEU A 27 20.09 -1.28 11.46
CA LEU A 27 20.47 -1.76 12.79
C LEU A 27 21.53 -0.85 13.40
N TRP A 28 22.59 -0.55 12.65
CA TRP A 28 23.62 0.39 13.08
C TRP A 28 23.03 1.77 13.40
N ALA A 29 22.23 2.33 12.50
CA ALA A 29 21.62 3.65 12.69
C ALA A 29 20.68 3.69 13.92
N ASN A 30 19.86 2.65 14.13
CA ASN A 30 19.01 2.54 15.31
C ASN A 30 19.83 2.44 16.60
N TRP A 31 20.95 1.70 16.57
CA TRP A 31 21.80 1.48 17.73
C TRP A 31 22.53 2.75 18.18
N VAL A 32 23.03 3.55 17.23
CA VAL A 32 23.79 4.77 17.55
C VAL A 32 22.90 5.99 17.81
N THR A 33 21.65 5.98 17.36
CA THR A 33 20.75 7.13 17.55
C THR A 33 20.28 7.17 19.01
N PRO A 34 20.54 8.27 19.76
CA PRO A 34 20.07 8.40 21.13
C PRO A 34 18.54 8.53 21.23
N LEU A 35 18.02 8.53 22.45
CA LEU A 35 16.63 8.88 22.71
C LEU A 35 16.41 10.37 22.51
N TRP A 36 15.25 10.72 21.96
CA TRP A 36 14.83 12.10 21.72
C TRP A 36 14.04 12.64 22.92
N ALA A 37 13.84 13.95 23.00
CA ALA A 37 13.08 14.60 24.09
C ALA A 37 11.71 13.94 24.30
N ASP A 38 10.96 13.71 23.22
CA ASP A 38 9.65 13.07 23.24
C ASP A 38 9.68 11.61 23.72
N ASP A 39 10.81 10.90 23.53
CA ASP A 39 10.98 9.55 24.04
C ASP A 39 11.11 9.55 25.58
N TYR A 40 11.81 10.55 26.15
CA TYR A 40 11.90 10.70 27.61
C TYR A 40 10.55 11.04 28.27
N CYS A 41 9.66 11.77 27.59
CA CYS A 41 8.31 12.01 28.11
C CYS A 41 7.45 10.75 28.21
N ARG A 42 7.92 9.65 27.61
CA ARG A 42 7.23 8.36 27.54
C ARG A 42 7.98 7.25 28.28
N THR A 43 9.03 7.60 29.04
CA THR A 43 9.67 6.68 29.98
C THR A 43 9.06 6.87 31.37
N MET A 44 8.45 5.81 31.89
CA MET A 44 7.88 5.73 33.23
C MET A 44 8.51 4.55 33.98
N PRO A 45 8.49 4.54 35.33
CA PRO A 45 8.87 3.36 36.10
C PRO A 45 8.07 2.13 35.64
N PRO A 46 8.72 0.98 35.39
CA PRO A 46 8.10 -0.15 34.71
C PRO A 46 6.99 -0.77 35.56
N HIS A 47 5.74 -0.51 35.18
CA HIS A 47 4.57 -1.09 35.84
C HIS A 47 3.39 -1.24 34.85
N LEU A 48 3.05 -2.48 34.49
CA LEU A 48 2.06 -2.77 33.45
C LEU A 48 0.69 -2.14 33.74
N ALA A 49 0.24 -2.13 35.00
CA ALA A 49 -1.04 -1.52 35.34
C ALA A 49 -1.01 0.01 35.15
N THR A 50 0.15 0.65 35.31
CA THR A 50 0.33 2.08 35.05
C THR A 50 0.28 2.34 33.56
N ILE A 51 0.97 1.53 32.74
CA ILE A 51 0.91 1.60 31.27
C ILE A 51 -0.55 1.50 30.80
N LEU A 52 -1.29 0.48 31.24
CA LEU A 52 -2.68 0.27 30.84
C LEU A 52 -3.58 1.43 31.27
N ARG A 53 -3.39 1.96 32.49
CA ARG A 53 -4.14 3.14 32.98
C ARG A 53 -3.83 4.37 32.15
N THR A 54 -2.57 4.60 31.77
CA THR A 54 -2.15 5.73 30.93
C THR A 54 -2.68 5.59 29.52
N VAL A 55 -2.65 4.39 28.92
CA VAL A 55 -3.23 4.11 27.60
C VAL A 55 -4.74 4.36 27.63
N TRP A 56 -5.44 3.88 28.66
CA TRP A 56 -6.87 4.11 28.85
C TRP A 56 -7.20 5.61 29.01
N GLY A 57 -6.42 6.33 29.83
CA GLY A 57 -6.55 7.77 29.99
C GLY A 57 -6.35 8.50 28.67
N ASN A 58 -5.31 8.16 27.92
CA ASN A 58 -5.06 8.75 26.60
C ASN A 58 -6.20 8.47 25.62
N TYR A 59 -6.75 7.25 25.60
CA TYR A 59 -7.88 6.90 24.74
C TYR A 59 -9.13 7.77 25.01
N ASN A 60 -9.43 8.00 26.29
CA ASN A 60 -10.62 8.74 26.70
C ASN A 60 -10.45 10.27 26.67
N PHE A 61 -9.23 10.78 26.84
CA PHE A 61 -9.01 12.21 27.07
C PHE A 61 -8.07 12.90 26.07
N TRP A 62 -7.33 12.16 25.23
CA TRP A 62 -6.33 12.75 24.33
C TRP A 62 -6.34 12.26 22.88
N THR A 63 -6.31 10.95 22.63
CA THR A 63 -6.12 10.38 21.29
C THR A 63 -6.62 8.95 21.18
N GLY A 64 -7.18 8.58 20.04
CA GLY A 64 -7.60 7.20 19.76
C GLY A 64 -6.48 6.20 19.46
N ARG A 65 -5.22 6.64 19.39
CA ARG A 65 -4.04 5.84 19.06
C ARG A 65 -3.60 4.93 20.22
N TRP A 66 -4.51 4.12 20.75
CA TRP A 66 -4.30 3.31 21.95
C TRP A 66 -3.19 2.28 21.74
N PHE A 67 -3.17 1.61 20.59
CA PHE A 67 -2.20 0.54 20.33
C PHE A 67 -0.80 1.11 20.11
N THR A 68 -0.68 2.20 19.35
CA THR A 68 0.56 2.98 19.24
C THR A 68 1.09 3.36 20.61
N THR A 69 0.22 3.91 21.46
CA THR A 69 0.59 4.36 22.81
C THR A 69 1.05 3.20 23.68
N LEU A 70 0.34 2.07 23.63
CA LEU A 70 0.69 0.86 24.36
C LEU A 70 2.07 0.32 23.96
N VAL A 71 2.31 0.14 22.66
CA VAL A 71 3.57 -0.37 22.14
C VAL A 71 4.73 0.56 22.49
N THR A 72 4.52 1.87 22.36
CA THR A 72 5.51 2.89 22.75
C THR A 72 5.92 2.77 24.21
N PHE A 73 4.96 2.73 25.14
CA PHE A 73 5.27 2.59 26.56
C PHE A 73 5.94 1.25 26.88
N LEU A 74 5.52 0.15 26.24
CA LEU A 74 6.18 -1.15 26.43
C LEU A 74 7.65 -1.13 26.03
N PHE A 75 8.01 -0.47 24.92
CA PHE A 75 9.41 -0.36 24.50
C PHE A 75 10.20 0.63 25.35
N LEU A 76 9.63 1.76 25.73
CA LEU A 76 10.38 2.81 26.44
C LEU A 76 10.47 2.57 27.95
N ASP A 77 9.45 2.02 28.59
CA ASP A 77 9.47 1.73 30.04
C ASP A 77 10.35 0.52 30.36
N LEU A 78 10.50 -0.41 29.42
CA LEU A 78 11.35 -1.59 29.60
C LEU A 78 12.80 -1.38 29.13
N HIS A 79 13.23 -0.14 28.85
CA HIS A 79 14.55 0.13 28.26
C HIS A 79 15.70 -0.45 29.09
N GLN A 80 15.58 -0.44 30.42
CA GLN A 80 16.58 -1.00 31.34
C GLN A 80 16.73 -2.52 31.21
N TYR A 81 15.73 -3.20 30.64
CA TYR A 81 15.71 -4.64 30.39
C TYR A 81 16.08 -5.00 28.94
N GLY A 82 16.67 -4.07 28.19
CA GLY A 82 17.14 -4.30 26.82
C GLY A 82 16.06 -4.19 25.74
N SER A 83 14.87 -3.67 26.06
CA SER A 83 13.81 -3.46 25.06
C SER A 83 14.22 -2.54 23.91
N LEU A 84 15.20 -1.64 24.11
CA LEU A 84 15.74 -0.79 23.04
C LEU A 84 16.53 -1.58 22.00
N ALA A 85 17.20 -2.67 22.40
CA ALA A 85 17.85 -3.57 21.46
C ALA A 85 16.80 -4.34 20.64
N VAL A 86 15.73 -4.80 21.30
CA VAL A 86 14.59 -5.44 20.63
C VAL A 86 13.92 -4.46 19.67
N PHE A 87 13.72 -3.21 20.09
CA PHE A 87 13.21 -2.14 19.24
C PHE A 87 14.10 -1.94 18.01
N ALA A 88 15.42 -1.83 18.17
CA ALA A 88 16.34 -1.63 17.04
C ALA A 88 16.21 -2.76 16.00
N VAL A 89 16.12 -4.01 16.46
CA VAL A 89 15.93 -5.17 15.58
C VAL A 89 14.58 -5.14 14.87
N LEU A 90 13.50 -4.89 15.60
CA LEU A 90 12.15 -4.85 15.03
C LEU A 90 11.98 -3.68 14.07
N ASN A 91 12.48 -2.50 14.43
CA ASN A 91 12.37 -1.30 13.62
C ASN A 91 13.16 -1.44 12.31
N ALA A 92 14.38 -1.99 12.36
CA ALA A 92 15.13 -2.34 11.16
C ALA A 92 14.38 -3.37 10.30
N GLY A 93 13.82 -4.41 10.92
CA GLY A 93 13.01 -5.41 10.22
C GLY A 93 11.77 -4.83 9.53
N ILE A 94 11.06 -3.90 10.18
CA ILE A 94 9.87 -3.23 9.65
C ILE A 94 10.22 -2.34 8.45
N PHE A 95 11.32 -1.60 8.52
CA PHE A 95 11.75 -0.78 7.38
C PHE A 95 12.21 -1.67 6.22
N VAL A 96 13.00 -2.73 6.48
CA VAL A 96 13.41 -3.69 5.45
C VAL A 96 12.18 -4.36 4.81
N PHE A 97 11.17 -4.67 5.60
CA PHE A 97 9.89 -5.17 5.11
C PHE A 97 9.18 -4.15 4.21
N LEU A 98 9.13 -2.86 4.59
CA LEU A 98 8.60 -1.79 3.75
C LEU A 98 9.35 -1.68 2.42
N VAL A 99 10.69 -1.77 2.42
CA VAL A 99 11.52 -1.80 1.20
C VAL A 99 11.11 -2.98 0.33
N HIS A 100 11.04 -4.19 0.90
CA HIS A 100 10.65 -5.40 0.18
C HIS A 100 9.26 -5.29 -0.47
N VAL A 101 8.26 -4.85 0.30
CA VAL A 101 6.88 -4.66 -0.20
C VAL A 101 6.84 -3.63 -1.32
N THR A 102 7.56 -2.52 -1.16
CA THR A 102 7.61 -1.44 -2.16
C THR A 102 8.27 -1.92 -3.45
N VAL A 103 9.40 -2.64 -3.38
CA VAL A 103 10.03 -3.29 -4.53
C VAL A 103 9.03 -4.21 -5.25
N GLY A 104 8.30 -5.03 -4.50
CA GLY A 104 7.27 -5.92 -5.03
C GLY A 104 6.15 -5.16 -5.76
N MET A 105 5.65 -4.07 -5.17
CA MET A 105 4.62 -3.22 -5.79
C MET A 105 5.12 -2.57 -7.08
N CYS A 106 6.32 -1.96 -7.06
CA CYS A 106 6.92 -1.32 -8.23
C CYS A 106 7.09 -2.32 -9.39
N ARG A 107 7.52 -3.55 -9.09
CA ARG A 107 7.65 -4.60 -10.10
C ARG A 107 6.32 -5.07 -10.65
N SER A 108 5.33 -5.26 -9.78
CA SER A 108 3.99 -5.63 -10.22
C SER A 108 3.40 -4.57 -11.14
N ALA A 109 3.61 -3.28 -10.84
CA ALA A 109 3.21 -2.17 -11.69
C ALA A 109 3.97 -2.17 -13.05
N ALA A 110 5.23 -2.57 -13.05
CA ALA A 110 6.04 -2.72 -14.26
C ALA A 110 5.80 -4.03 -15.05
N GLY A 111 4.83 -4.87 -14.65
CA GLY A 111 4.53 -6.13 -15.33
C GLY A 111 5.49 -7.28 -15.02
N ASN A 112 6.19 -7.23 -13.87
CA ASN A 112 7.13 -8.25 -13.40
C ASN A 112 8.23 -8.63 -14.40
N PRO A 113 9.03 -7.67 -14.90
CA PRO A 113 10.08 -7.98 -15.86
C PRO A 113 11.13 -8.94 -15.27
N PRO A 114 11.72 -9.83 -16.07
CA PRO A 114 12.81 -10.69 -15.61
C PRO A 114 14.00 -9.82 -15.16
N VAL A 115 14.59 -10.17 -14.02
CA VAL A 115 15.83 -9.53 -13.55
C VAL A 115 17.00 -10.29 -14.18
N PRO A 116 17.83 -9.65 -15.02
CA PRO A 116 18.90 -10.34 -15.74
C PRO A 116 20.04 -10.81 -14.84
N SER A 117 20.29 -10.14 -13.71
CA SER A 117 21.43 -10.42 -12.83
C SER A 117 21.17 -10.08 -11.37
N ALA A 118 21.89 -10.75 -10.46
CA ALA A 118 21.82 -10.49 -9.02
C ALA A 118 22.24 -9.05 -8.66
N ILE A 119 23.23 -8.49 -9.37
CA ILE A 119 23.70 -7.11 -9.16
C ILE A 119 22.56 -6.12 -9.44
N LEU A 120 21.76 -6.34 -10.48
CA LEU A 120 20.66 -5.45 -10.80
C LEU A 120 19.54 -5.53 -9.75
N GLY A 121 19.22 -6.73 -9.25
CA GLY A 121 18.24 -6.88 -8.17
C GLY A 121 18.70 -6.21 -6.87
N LEU A 122 19.98 -6.36 -6.50
CA LEU A 122 20.59 -5.63 -5.39
C LEU A 122 20.50 -4.12 -5.58
N ALA A 123 20.87 -3.60 -6.76
CA ALA A 123 20.81 -2.18 -7.07
C ALA A 123 19.38 -1.64 -7.01
N GLN A 124 18.38 -2.40 -7.49
CA GLN A 124 16.96 -2.04 -7.39
C GLN A 124 16.52 -1.94 -5.92
N THR A 125 16.86 -2.92 -5.08
CA THR A 125 16.53 -2.91 -3.66
C THR A 125 17.17 -1.71 -2.94
N VAL A 126 18.46 -1.47 -3.17
CA VAL A 126 19.19 -0.33 -2.57
C VAL A 126 18.62 1.00 -3.07
N LEU A 127 18.27 1.11 -4.35
CA LEU A 127 17.65 2.31 -4.89
C LEU A 127 16.30 2.60 -4.23
N VAL A 128 15.43 1.59 -4.08
CA VAL A 128 14.14 1.77 -3.38
C VAL A 128 14.37 2.17 -1.93
N PHE A 129 15.35 1.56 -1.24
CA PHE A 129 15.73 1.97 0.11
C PHE A 129 16.17 3.44 0.16
N LEU A 130 17.08 3.86 -0.71
CA LEU A 130 17.56 5.25 -0.76
C LEU A 130 16.43 6.22 -1.08
N MET A 131 15.54 5.85 -2.00
CA MET A 131 14.34 6.64 -2.31
C MET A 131 13.44 6.74 -1.08
N LEU A 132 13.12 5.63 -0.42
CA LEU A 132 12.32 5.65 0.80
C LEU A 132 13.01 6.36 1.96
N TRP A 133 14.35 6.47 1.98
CA TRP A 133 15.09 7.13 3.05
C TRP A 133 15.18 8.64 2.85
N TRP A 134 15.40 9.09 1.61
CA TRP A 134 15.72 10.49 1.29
C TRP A 134 14.57 11.27 0.64
N LEU A 135 13.60 10.60 0.01
CA LEU A 135 12.52 11.30 -0.68
C LEU A 135 11.57 11.97 0.31
N PRO A 136 10.88 11.23 1.21
CA PRO A 136 10.05 11.90 2.20
C PRO A 136 10.96 12.69 3.14
N ARG A 137 10.76 14.02 3.19
CA ARG A 137 11.60 14.99 3.91
C ARG A 137 12.01 14.58 5.33
N THR A 138 11.16 13.83 6.04
CA THR A 138 11.33 13.51 7.46
C THR A 138 11.38 12.01 7.75
N ILE A 139 11.36 11.12 6.76
CA ILE A 139 11.26 9.69 7.07
C ILE A 139 12.53 9.11 7.69
N GLY A 140 13.73 9.59 7.30
CA GLY A 140 14.97 9.19 7.98
C GLY A 140 15.00 9.63 9.44
N GLU A 141 14.46 10.81 9.74
CA GLU A 141 14.29 11.33 11.09
C GLU A 141 13.28 10.50 11.89
N VAL A 142 12.08 10.35 11.34
CA VAL A 142 10.97 9.61 11.93
C VAL A 142 11.30 8.13 12.10
N ALA A 143 12.09 7.53 11.22
CA ALA A 143 12.51 6.14 11.31
C ALA A 143 13.51 5.88 12.45
N LEU A 144 14.26 6.90 12.89
CA LEU A 144 15.27 6.77 13.95
C LEU A 144 14.80 7.29 15.31
N TRP A 145 13.81 8.18 15.31
CA TRP A 145 13.05 8.62 16.48
C TRP A 145 12.12 7.49 16.97
N LYS A 146 12.17 7.08 18.24
CA LYS A 146 11.58 5.79 18.68
C LYS A 146 10.06 5.86 18.69
N THR A 147 9.53 6.88 19.39
CA THR A 147 8.10 7.17 19.37
C THR A 147 7.59 7.56 17.99
N GLY A 148 8.42 8.25 17.19
CA GLY A 148 8.14 8.53 15.78
C GLY A 148 8.00 7.27 14.93
N ALA A 149 8.95 6.36 15.02
CA ALA A 149 8.96 5.16 14.21
C ALA A 149 7.75 4.27 14.51
N ILE A 150 7.44 4.08 15.80
CA ILE A 150 6.22 3.37 16.22
C ILE A 150 4.97 4.13 15.74
N GLY A 151 4.97 5.45 15.89
CA GLY A 151 3.82 6.31 15.54
C GLY A 151 3.53 6.45 14.05
N TYR A 152 4.54 6.30 13.18
CA TYR A 152 4.45 6.68 11.78
C TYR A 152 5.06 5.63 10.84
N LEU A 153 6.30 5.17 11.05
CA LEU A 153 6.96 4.20 10.15
C LEU A 153 6.24 2.84 10.17
N TRP A 154 5.97 2.31 11.37
CA TRP A 154 5.31 1.02 11.55
C TRP A 154 3.93 0.96 10.91
N PRO A 155 3.03 1.94 11.13
CA PRO A 155 1.74 1.93 10.45
C PRO A 155 1.86 2.16 8.96
N VAL A 156 2.76 3.03 8.48
CA VAL A 156 2.98 3.18 7.03
C VAL A 156 3.40 1.84 6.41
N ALA A 157 4.32 1.11 7.04
CA ALA A 157 4.72 -0.22 6.57
C ALA A 157 3.54 -1.21 6.53
N GLY A 158 2.71 -1.21 7.57
CA GLY A 158 1.51 -2.05 7.65
C GLY A 158 0.47 -1.69 6.59
N GLU A 159 0.13 -0.42 6.45
CA GLU A 159 -0.87 0.11 5.51
C GLU A 159 -0.43 -0.12 4.05
N ILE A 160 0.86 0.08 3.73
CA ILE A 160 1.43 -0.24 2.42
C ILE A 160 1.38 -1.74 2.14
N TRP A 161 1.59 -2.60 3.13
CA TRP A 161 1.41 -4.04 2.98
C TRP A 161 -0.05 -4.43 2.70
N VAL A 162 -1.02 -3.84 3.41
CA VAL A 162 -2.44 -4.06 3.13
C VAL A 162 -2.78 -3.57 1.72
N LEU A 163 -2.29 -2.40 1.31
CA LEU A 163 -2.46 -1.90 -0.04
C LEU A 163 -1.87 -2.86 -1.09
N ALA A 164 -0.65 -3.37 -0.89
CA ALA A 164 -0.01 -4.33 -1.77
C ALA A 164 -0.86 -5.61 -1.93
N ARG A 165 -1.48 -6.09 -0.85
CA ARG A 165 -2.39 -7.25 -0.87
C ARG A 165 -3.65 -6.98 -1.68
N ILE A 166 -4.22 -5.77 -1.58
CA ILE A 166 -5.38 -5.34 -2.38
C ILE A 166 -5.01 -5.28 -3.87
N LEU A 167 -3.90 -4.61 -4.20
CA LEU A 167 -3.46 -4.44 -5.59
C LEU A 167 -3.10 -5.77 -6.26
N SER A 168 -2.48 -6.69 -5.50
CA SER A 168 -2.17 -8.06 -5.97
C SER A 168 -3.36 -9.02 -5.92
N ARG A 169 -4.55 -8.56 -5.48
CA ARG A 169 -5.78 -9.37 -5.28
C ARG A 169 -5.60 -10.55 -4.31
N ARG A 170 -4.60 -10.49 -3.43
CA ARG A 170 -4.35 -11.48 -2.38
C ARG A 170 -5.06 -11.04 -1.11
N THR A 171 -6.39 -11.02 -1.11
CA THR A 171 -7.17 -10.43 -0.01
C THR A 171 -7.64 -11.43 1.05
N HIS A 172 -7.56 -12.73 0.76
CA HIS A 172 -7.88 -13.79 1.72
C HIS A 172 -6.75 -13.97 2.74
N MET A 173 -7.08 -13.90 4.03
CA MET A 173 -6.13 -13.92 5.15
C MET A 173 -6.59 -14.92 6.22
N ASN A 174 -5.67 -15.36 7.07
CA ASN A 174 -6.03 -16.10 8.28
C ASN A 174 -6.51 -15.15 9.39
N ALA A 175 -7.10 -15.71 10.46
CA ALA A 175 -7.67 -14.91 11.55
C ALA A 175 -6.63 -13.99 12.23
N VAL A 176 -5.41 -14.47 12.43
CA VAL A 176 -4.31 -13.68 13.03
C VAL A 176 -3.96 -12.48 12.16
N GLN A 177 -3.87 -12.68 10.85
CA GLN A 177 -3.61 -11.62 9.88
C GLN A 177 -4.71 -10.56 9.86
N TYR A 178 -5.98 -10.96 9.97
CA TYR A 178 -7.07 -9.99 10.15
C TYR A 178 -6.90 -9.21 11.47
N GLY A 179 -6.59 -9.89 12.58
CA GLY A 179 -6.25 -9.22 13.84
C GLY A 179 -5.12 -8.18 13.70
N VAL A 180 -4.06 -8.50 12.95
CA VAL A 180 -2.98 -7.55 12.64
C VAL A 180 -3.47 -6.37 11.81
N VAL A 181 -4.31 -6.59 10.80
CA VAL A 181 -4.91 -5.49 10.00
C VAL A 181 -5.75 -4.57 10.87
N PHE A 182 -6.54 -5.13 11.79
CA PHE A 182 -7.28 -4.33 12.77
C PHE A 182 -6.33 -3.44 13.58
N LEU A 183 -5.25 -4.01 14.13
CA LEU A 183 -4.27 -3.25 14.92
C LEU A 183 -3.56 -2.16 14.11
N ILE A 184 -3.15 -2.45 12.86
CA ILE A 184 -2.53 -1.46 11.95
C ILE A 184 -3.46 -0.25 11.76
N ALA A 185 -4.76 -0.49 11.54
CA ALA A 185 -5.75 0.56 11.35
C ALA A 185 -6.02 1.42 12.60
N THR A 186 -5.43 1.08 13.75
CA THR A 186 -5.55 1.87 15.00
C THR A 186 -4.41 2.87 15.24
N PHE A 187 -3.46 3.00 14.30
CA PHE A 187 -2.28 3.84 14.51
C PHE A 187 -2.42 5.28 14.04
N LEU A 188 -2.94 5.54 12.83
CA LEU A 188 -2.75 6.82 12.13
C LEU A 188 -4.03 7.25 11.39
N GLU A 189 -4.75 8.22 11.95
CA GLU A 189 -6.16 8.50 11.60
C GLU A 189 -6.38 8.79 10.10
N PRO A 190 -5.62 9.71 9.46
CA PRO A 190 -5.87 10.03 8.06
C PRO A 190 -5.53 8.87 7.12
N LEU A 191 -4.48 8.11 7.43
CA LEU A 191 -4.02 7.00 6.61
C LEU A 191 -4.99 5.81 6.70
N SER A 192 -5.42 5.45 7.91
CA SER A 192 -6.38 4.38 8.11
C SER A 192 -7.76 4.73 7.55
N LEU A 193 -8.19 6.00 7.62
CA LEU A 193 -9.39 6.46 6.93
C LEU A 193 -9.26 6.33 5.41
N LEU A 194 -8.15 6.80 4.83
CA LEU A 194 -7.90 6.71 3.40
C LEU A 194 -7.93 5.26 2.91
N LEU A 195 -7.24 4.34 3.60
CA LEU A 195 -7.22 2.94 3.18
C LEU A 195 -8.58 2.27 3.36
N THR A 196 -9.35 2.62 4.40
CA THR A 196 -10.73 2.14 4.58
C THR A 196 -11.64 2.58 3.43
N LEU A 197 -11.54 3.85 3.01
CA LEU A 197 -12.30 4.36 1.86
C LEU A 197 -11.89 3.64 0.56
N PHE A 198 -10.59 3.43 0.36
CA PHE A 198 -10.08 2.68 -0.79
C PHE A 198 -10.60 1.23 -0.80
N LEU A 199 -10.52 0.53 0.34
CA LEU A 199 -11.06 -0.82 0.52
C LEU A 199 -12.56 -0.86 0.24
N THR A 200 -13.32 0.11 0.73
CA THR A 200 -14.75 0.23 0.49
C THR A 200 -15.04 0.35 -1.02
N GLY A 201 -14.33 1.24 -1.72
CA GLY A 201 -14.43 1.37 -3.17
C GLY A 201 -14.07 0.07 -3.91
N THR A 202 -13.05 -0.66 -3.45
CA THR A 202 -12.68 -1.95 -4.06
C THR A 202 -13.74 -3.03 -3.84
N CYS A 203 -14.38 -3.08 -2.66
CA CYS A 203 -15.46 -4.01 -2.36
C CYS A 203 -16.70 -3.70 -3.21
N ILE A 204 -17.12 -2.43 -3.27
CA ILE A 204 -18.26 -1.99 -4.09
C ILE A 204 -17.99 -2.33 -5.56
N ARG A 205 -16.78 -2.06 -6.08
CA ARG A 205 -16.42 -2.40 -7.46
C ARG A 205 -16.46 -3.90 -7.71
N ALA A 206 -15.92 -4.71 -6.80
CA ALA A 206 -15.93 -6.17 -6.93
C ALA A 206 -17.37 -6.72 -6.93
N PHE A 207 -18.20 -6.23 -6.00
CA PHE A 207 -19.62 -6.57 -5.92
C PHE A 207 -20.38 -6.24 -7.21
N ARG A 208 -20.21 -5.01 -7.74
CA ARG A 208 -20.83 -4.60 -9.02
C ARG A 208 -20.36 -5.42 -10.23
N GLN A 209 -19.18 -6.03 -10.14
CA GLN A 209 -18.63 -6.89 -11.20
C GLN A 209 -18.98 -8.38 -11.00
N GLY A 210 -19.80 -8.73 -10.00
CA GLY A 210 -20.10 -10.13 -9.68
C GLY A 210 -18.88 -10.93 -9.19
N ARG A 211 -17.84 -10.25 -8.70
CA ARG A 211 -16.62 -10.87 -8.17
C ARG A 211 -16.70 -10.96 -6.65
N ALA A 212 -16.00 -11.94 -6.07
CA ALA A 212 -15.85 -12.03 -4.62
C ALA A 212 -15.19 -10.75 -4.05
N ALA A 213 -15.95 -10.02 -3.23
CA ALA A 213 -15.48 -8.82 -2.58
C ALA A 213 -14.74 -9.14 -1.27
N PRO A 214 -13.65 -8.44 -0.93
CA PRO A 214 -12.84 -8.72 0.26
C PRO A 214 -13.48 -8.15 1.55
N TRP A 215 -14.72 -8.54 1.83
CA TRP A 215 -15.50 -8.01 2.96
C TRP A 215 -14.82 -8.21 4.31
N ALA A 216 -14.23 -9.38 4.57
CA ALA A 216 -13.53 -9.65 5.83
C ALA A 216 -12.36 -8.68 6.06
N LEU A 217 -11.61 -8.35 5.00
CA LEU A 217 -10.51 -7.38 5.07
C LEU A 217 -11.05 -5.98 5.35
N LEU A 218 -12.11 -5.56 4.64
CA LEU A 218 -12.77 -4.29 4.88
C LEU A 218 -13.30 -4.18 6.31
N CYS A 219 -14.05 -5.17 6.80
CA CYS A 219 -14.62 -5.16 8.15
C CYS A 219 -13.54 -5.07 9.22
N SER A 220 -12.46 -5.84 9.06
CA SER A 220 -11.33 -5.81 10.01
C SER A 220 -10.64 -4.45 10.06
N HIS A 221 -10.35 -3.87 8.89
CA HIS A 221 -9.70 -2.56 8.79
C HIS A 221 -10.61 -1.42 9.24
N ALA A 222 -11.88 -1.45 8.82
CA ALA A 222 -12.88 -0.46 9.19
C ALA A 222 -13.16 -0.48 10.70
N ALA A 223 -13.20 -1.65 11.33
CA ALA A 223 -13.35 -1.75 12.79
C ALA A 223 -12.19 -1.06 13.52
N GLY A 224 -10.93 -1.26 13.09
CA GLY A 224 -9.78 -0.57 13.69
C GLY A 224 -9.85 0.94 13.47
N THR A 225 -10.20 1.36 12.26
CA THR A 225 -10.38 2.78 11.90
C THR A 225 -11.49 3.44 12.73
N LEU A 226 -12.60 2.75 12.99
CA LEU A 226 -13.68 3.24 13.84
C LEU A 226 -13.24 3.36 15.30
N VAL A 227 -12.57 2.36 15.86
CA VAL A 227 -12.01 2.41 17.23
C VAL A 227 -11.07 3.60 17.39
N LEU A 228 -10.26 3.86 16.38
CA LEU A 228 -9.34 4.99 16.34
C LEU A 228 -10.08 6.34 16.21
N GLY A 229 -11.01 6.46 15.27
CA GLY A 229 -11.69 7.71 14.96
C GLY A 229 -12.72 8.13 16.02
N MET A 230 -13.48 7.17 16.56
CA MET A 230 -14.54 7.40 17.53
C MET A 230 -14.04 7.53 18.98
N ALA A 231 -12.73 7.46 19.20
CA ALA A 231 -12.16 7.60 20.52
C ALA A 231 -12.55 8.95 21.17
N PRO A 232 -13.10 8.95 22.40
CA PRO A 232 -13.54 10.18 23.08
C PRO A 232 -12.43 11.22 23.18
N GLY A 233 -11.19 10.78 23.37
CA GLY A 233 -10.04 11.64 23.51
C GLY A 233 -9.78 12.55 22.31
N ASN A 234 -10.09 12.09 21.09
CA ASN A 234 -9.96 12.93 19.89
C ASN A 234 -10.84 14.18 19.99
N TYR A 235 -12.06 14.02 20.51
CA TYR A 235 -13.03 15.11 20.62
C TYR A 235 -12.74 16.02 21.82
N VAL A 236 -12.23 15.46 22.93
CA VAL A 236 -11.74 16.26 24.07
C VAL A 236 -10.58 17.15 23.64
N ARG A 237 -9.56 16.57 22.99
CA ARG A 237 -8.40 17.30 22.45
C ARG A 237 -8.81 18.38 21.44
N MET A 238 -9.77 18.08 20.58
CA MET A 238 -10.28 19.06 19.61
C MET A 238 -10.92 20.28 20.29
N ARG A 239 -11.54 20.13 21.47
CA ARG A 239 -12.13 21.23 22.24
C ARG A 239 -11.08 22.10 22.95
N THR A 240 -9.92 21.55 23.25
CA THR A 240 -8.82 22.29 23.91
C THR A 240 -7.90 23.01 22.93
N MET A 241 -7.94 22.63 21.64
CA MET A 241 -7.17 23.31 20.60
C MET A 241 -7.87 24.59 20.15
N PRO A 242 -7.12 25.68 19.86
CA PRO A 242 -7.70 26.87 19.27
C PRO A 242 -8.43 26.51 17.98
N PRO A 243 -9.67 26.98 17.76
CA PRO A 243 -10.38 26.72 16.53
C PRO A 243 -9.62 27.34 15.36
N SER A 244 -8.99 26.50 14.55
CA SER A 244 -8.36 26.93 13.29
C SER A 244 -9.46 27.12 12.24
N PRO A 245 -9.57 28.31 11.61
CA PRO A 245 -10.51 28.58 10.53
C PRO A 245 -10.24 27.66 9.33
N LEU A 246 -11.26 27.48 8.49
CA LEU A 246 -11.19 26.56 7.36
C LEU A 246 -10.09 26.95 6.35
N THR A 247 -9.82 28.25 6.22
CA THR A 247 -8.72 28.80 5.40
C THR A 247 -7.37 28.25 5.84
N ASP A 248 -7.04 28.33 7.12
CA ASP A 248 -5.75 27.86 7.66
C ASP A 248 -5.57 26.35 7.48
N ARG A 249 -6.67 25.60 7.59
CA ARG A 249 -6.65 24.14 7.34
C ARG A 249 -6.41 23.82 5.87
N LEU A 250 -7.04 24.58 4.96
CA LEU A 250 -6.82 24.45 3.52
C LEU A 250 -5.41 24.89 3.14
N ASP A 251 -4.92 25.99 3.68
CA ASP A 251 -3.56 26.48 3.46
C ASP A 251 -2.53 25.49 3.95
N GLY A 252 -2.76 24.86 5.12
CA GLY A 252 -1.92 23.76 5.60
C GLY A 252 -1.97 22.53 4.68
N LEU A 253 -3.14 22.17 4.17
CA LEU A 253 -3.30 21.05 3.24
C LEU A 253 -2.62 21.33 1.89
N LEU A 254 -2.83 22.52 1.33
CA LEU A 254 -2.21 22.98 0.09
C LEU A 254 -0.70 23.18 0.24
N GLY A 255 -0.24 23.66 1.39
CA GLY A 255 1.18 23.78 1.73
C GLY A 255 1.86 22.42 1.81
N ASN A 256 1.22 21.44 2.45
CA ASN A 256 1.68 20.05 2.47
C ASN A 256 1.69 19.42 1.06
N LEU A 257 0.67 19.64 0.24
CA LEU A 257 0.67 19.26 -1.17
C LEU A 257 1.80 19.96 -1.95
N GLY A 258 2.01 21.25 -1.73
CA GLY A 258 3.08 22.03 -2.35
C GLY A 258 4.48 21.52 -1.97
N SER A 259 4.65 21.04 -0.73
CA SER A 259 5.89 20.42 -0.27
C SER A 259 6.27 19.13 -1.01
N LEU A 260 5.30 18.47 -1.66
CA LEU A 260 5.58 17.32 -2.54
C LEU A 260 6.26 17.75 -3.86
N PHE A 261 6.21 19.05 -4.18
CA PHE A 261 6.78 19.66 -5.37
C PHE A 261 7.87 20.69 -5.04
N ASP A 262 8.36 20.69 -3.81
CA ASP A 262 9.54 21.46 -3.39
C ASP A 262 10.70 21.29 -4.42
N PRO A 263 11.41 22.36 -4.81
CA PRO A 263 12.57 22.25 -5.71
C PRO A 263 13.61 21.20 -5.29
N PHE A 264 13.69 20.84 -4.00
CA PHE A 264 14.50 19.72 -3.52
C PHE A 264 14.19 18.37 -4.23
N TRP A 265 12.98 18.20 -4.76
CA TRP A 265 12.57 16.99 -5.49
C TRP A 265 13.15 16.88 -6.90
N PHE A 266 13.69 17.98 -7.47
CA PHE A 266 14.11 18.03 -8.87
C PHE A 266 15.13 16.96 -9.27
N PRO A 267 16.21 16.69 -8.49
CA PRO A 267 17.17 15.64 -8.82
C PRO A 267 16.54 14.25 -8.86
N PHE A 268 15.57 14.00 -7.99
CA PHE A 268 14.89 12.71 -7.91
C PHE A 268 13.84 12.53 -9.01
N VAL A 269 13.08 13.57 -9.32
CA VAL A 269 12.17 13.58 -10.47
C VAL A 269 12.96 13.39 -11.76
N LEU A 270 14.15 14.00 -11.88
CA LEU A 270 15.05 13.81 -13.01
C LEU A 270 15.55 12.36 -13.09
N LEU A 271 15.90 11.74 -11.95
CA LEU A 271 16.36 10.36 -11.89
C LEU A 271 15.25 9.36 -12.28
N VAL A 272 14.04 9.57 -11.76
CA VAL A 272 12.84 8.79 -12.16
C VAL A 272 12.52 9.03 -13.63
N GLY A 273 12.55 10.28 -14.09
CA GLY A 273 12.33 10.68 -15.47
C GLY A 273 13.32 10.00 -16.42
N LEU A 274 14.61 10.09 -16.14
CA LEU A 274 15.67 9.40 -16.89
C LEU A 274 15.43 7.89 -16.94
N GLY A 275 15.07 7.26 -15.80
CA GLY A 275 14.71 5.86 -15.75
C GLY A 275 13.52 5.51 -16.67
N LEU A 276 12.47 6.33 -16.67
CA LEU A 276 11.30 6.17 -17.53
C LEU A 276 11.63 6.39 -19.02
N PHE A 277 12.42 7.42 -19.35
CA PHE A 277 12.83 7.73 -20.72
C PHE A 277 13.79 6.68 -21.29
N MET A 278 14.72 6.18 -20.49
CA MET A 278 15.63 5.09 -20.88
C MET A 278 14.89 3.75 -20.97
N GLY A 279 13.93 3.49 -20.08
CA GLY A 279 13.08 2.30 -20.09
C GLY A 279 12.10 2.23 -21.27
N ARG A 280 11.65 3.39 -21.80
CA ARG A 280 10.81 3.47 -23.01
C ARG A 280 11.48 2.89 -24.26
N LYS A 281 12.81 2.79 -24.32
CA LYS A 281 13.50 2.10 -25.43
C LYS A 281 13.33 0.57 -25.40
N ARG A 282 12.79 -0.01 -24.33
CA ARG A 282 12.56 -1.47 -24.18
C ARG A 282 11.09 -1.87 -24.00
N LEU A 283 10.21 -0.93 -23.67
CA LEU A 283 8.77 -1.19 -23.60
C LEU A 283 8.18 -1.11 -25.01
N ARG A 284 8.02 -2.27 -25.66
CA ARG A 284 7.15 -2.36 -26.84
C ARG A 284 5.74 -1.97 -26.40
N PHE A 285 5.28 -0.81 -26.85
CA PHE A 285 3.87 -0.45 -26.76
C PHE A 285 3.05 -1.59 -27.40
N PRO A 286 1.98 -2.08 -26.73
CA PRO A 286 1.12 -3.08 -27.34
C PRO A 286 0.55 -2.52 -28.64
N ASP A 287 0.61 -3.32 -29.70
CA ASP A 287 0.25 -2.91 -31.07
C ASP A 287 -1.20 -2.42 -31.19
N CYS A 288 -2.05 -2.72 -30.20
CA CYS A 288 -3.43 -2.22 -30.11
C CYS A 288 -3.55 -0.71 -29.83
N LEU A 289 -2.47 -0.02 -29.44
CA LEU A 289 -2.45 1.44 -29.22
C LEU A 289 -1.64 2.19 -30.27
N ARG A 290 -1.00 1.50 -31.23
CA ARG A 290 -0.49 2.15 -32.43
C ARG A 290 -1.65 2.31 -33.39
N GLY A 291 -2.17 3.52 -33.48
CA GLY A 291 -3.03 3.95 -34.58
C GLY A 291 -2.25 4.03 -35.90
N GLU A 292 -1.48 2.99 -36.24
CA GLU A 292 -0.88 2.85 -37.55
C GLU A 292 -1.84 2.05 -38.41
N ARG A 293 -2.35 2.72 -39.45
CA ARG A 293 -3.02 2.11 -40.59
C ARG A 293 -2.08 1.08 -41.21
N ALA A 294 -2.17 -0.18 -40.78
CA ALA A 294 -1.62 -1.29 -41.52
C ALA A 294 -2.70 -1.77 -42.50
N GLY A 295 -2.56 -1.33 -43.76
CA GLY A 295 -3.27 -1.95 -44.86
C GLY A 295 -2.92 -3.44 -44.95
N TYR A 296 -3.97 -4.26 -45.13
CA TYR A 296 -4.01 -5.57 -45.77
C TYR A 296 -2.75 -6.45 -45.73
N SER A 297 -2.82 -7.58 -45.01
CA SER A 297 -3.10 -8.90 -45.64
C SER A 297 -2.73 -10.08 -44.71
N ARG A 298 -3.74 -10.73 -44.13
CA ARG A 298 -4.03 -12.19 -44.16
C ARG A 298 -4.89 -12.64 -42.96
N PRO A 299 -5.72 -13.68 -43.15
CA PRO A 299 -6.96 -13.85 -42.41
C PRO A 299 -6.77 -14.69 -41.14
N TRP A 300 -7.40 -14.23 -40.05
CA TRP A 300 -7.67 -15.06 -38.88
C TRP A 300 -9.01 -15.78 -39.05
N PRO A 301 -9.11 -17.07 -38.71
CA PRO A 301 -10.37 -17.81 -38.75
C PRO A 301 -11.06 -17.71 -37.38
N TRP A 302 -12.17 -16.99 -37.30
CA TRP A 302 -13.21 -17.24 -36.29
C TRP A 302 -14.58 -16.89 -36.88
N PRO A 303 -15.53 -17.84 -36.96
CA PRO A 303 -16.90 -17.53 -37.32
C PRO A 303 -17.66 -17.06 -36.06
N ILE A 304 -18.22 -15.85 -36.14
CA ILE A 304 -19.32 -15.41 -35.29
C ILE A 304 -20.53 -15.28 -36.20
N TRP A 305 -21.55 -16.10 -35.96
CA TRP A 305 -22.92 -15.83 -36.38
C TRP A 305 -23.74 -15.60 -35.11
N HIS A 306 -24.22 -14.38 -34.89
CA HIS A 306 -25.65 -14.09 -35.06
C HIS A 306 -26.01 -12.66 -34.64
N CYS A 307 -26.91 -12.11 -35.46
CA CYS A 307 -28.02 -11.23 -35.13
C CYS A 307 -27.82 -9.71 -35.11
N CYS A 308 -28.83 -9.09 -35.73
CA CYS A 308 -29.24 -7.69 -35.71
C CYS A 308 -28.44 -6.73 -36.60
N SER A 309 -28.90 -6.56 -37.85
CA SER A 309 -29.78 -5.42 -38.21
C SER A 309 -29.84 -5.21 -39.74
N CYS A 310 -30.89 -5.74 -40.38
CA CYS A 310 -31.33 -5.28 -41.70
C CYS A 310 -32.59 -4.44 -41.50
N PHE A 311 -32.46 -3.11 -41.48
CA PHE A 311 -33.59 -2.19 -41.59
C PHE A 311 -33.15 -0.82 -42.16
N ARG A 312 -32.89 -0.76 -43.47
CA ARG A 312 -33.38 0.34 -44.33
C ARG A 312 -33.01 0.14 -45.81
N ALA A 313 -34.05 -0.20 -46.56
CA ALA A 313 -34.42 0.28 -47.89
C ALA A 313 -33.33 0.84 -48.82
N GLN A 314 -33.08 0.14 -49.93
CA GLN A 314 -33.15 0.72 -51.28
C GLN A 314 -33.27 -0.37 -52.37
N HIS A 315 -34.41 -0.31 -53.06
CA HIS A 315 -34.67 -0.62 -54.47
C HIS A 315 -34.10 -1.87 -55.18
N TRP A 316 -35.06 -2.74 -55.55
CA TRP A 316 -35.31 -3.31 -56.88
C TRP A 316 -34.56 -4.57 -57.37
N ARG A 317 -35.34 -5.67 -57.37
CA ARG A 317 -35.83 -6.45 -58.53
C ARG A 317 -35.42 -7.93 -58.62
N HIS A 318 -36.49 -8.71 -58.80
CA HIS A 318 -36.64 -10.07 -59.35
C HIS A 318 -36.36 -11.30 -58.47
N GLY A 319 -37.44 -12.06 -58.21
CA GLY A 319 -37.42 -13.52 -58.29
C GLY A 319 -37.57 -14.31 -57.00
N CYS A 320 -38.81 -14.45 -56.51
CA CYS A 320 -39.23 -15.59 -55.67
C CYS A 320 -39.28 -16.86 -56.57
N PRO A 321 -39.06 -18.10 -56.07
CA PRO A 321 -40.18 -18.78 -55.41
C PRO A 321 -39.83 -19.77 -54.26
N SER A 322 -40.80 -19.87 -53.33
CA SER A 322 -41.33 -21.08 -52.64
C SER A 322 -40.45 -22.02 -51.78
N ARG A 323 -40.73 -21.98 -50.45
CA ARG A 323 -40.90 -23.04 -49.40
C ARG A 323 -40.88 -24.54 -49.82
N PRO A 324 -40.68 -25.54 -48.90
CA PRO A 324 -41.09 -25.53 -47.48
C PRO A 324 -40.18 -26.19 -46.43
N ALA A 325 -40.68 -26.09 -45.18
CA ALA A 325 -40.25 -26.64 -43.92
C ALA A 325 -39.84 -28.13 -43.89
N CYS A 326 -38.93 -28.45 -42.97
CA CYS A 326 -38.91 -29.73 -42.25
C CYS A 326 -38.71 -29.46 -40.76
N PHE A 327 -39.75 -29.82 -40.00
CA PHE A 327 -39.68 -30.27 -38.60
C PHE A 327 -38.64 -31.38 -38.46
N TRP A 328 -38.02 -31.55 -37.28
CA TRP A 328 -38.08 -32.78 -36.48
C TRP A 328 -37.35 -32.56 -35.14
N HIS A 329 -38.05 -32.92 -34.07
CA HIS A 329 -37.59 -33.01 -32.69
C HIS A 329 -37.24 -34.48 -32.38
N ALA A 330 -36.48 -34.68 -31.31
CA ALA A 330 -36.26 -35.89 -30.52
C ALA A 330 -35.21 -36.89 -31.06
N THR A 331 -34.11 -37.05 -30.30
CA THR A 331 -34.13 -37.84 -29.06
C THR A 331 -33.37 -37.11 -27.96
#